data_AF-Q0ABV1-F1
#
_entry.id   AF-Q0ABV1-F1
#
_cell.length_a   1.000
_cell.length_b   1.000
_cell.length_c   1.000
_cell.angle_alpha   90.00
_cell.angle_beta   90.00
_cell.angle_gamma   90.00
#
_symmetry.space_group_name_H-M   'P 1'
#
loop_
_entity.id
_entity.type
_entity.pdbx_description
1 polymer ?
#
loop_
_entity_poly.entity_id
_entity_poly.type
_entity_poly.pdbx_seq_one_letter_code
_entity_poly.pdbx_strand_id
1 'polypeptide(L)'
;MQDQMMNQMQEMMSPVRKLNALMLDNTEKLVSFQLDRARSYADLGIKQMRAALEVNDSKGLQSFMNEQTKLASTLSQQLTDDAKTLAAMGEQFGKELQEVSKENVSTLQETATKATSRKSA
;
A
#
# COMPACT_ATOMS: atom_id res chain seq x y z
N MET A 1 14.06 40.42 5.19
CA MET A 1 15.11 39.38 5.10
C MET A 1 14.73 38.09 5.83
N GLN A 2 14.15 38.16 7.04
CA GLN A 2 13.75 36.97 7.82
C GLN A 2 12.67 36.12 7.10
N ASP A 3 11.65 36.75 6.52
CA ASP A 3 10.58 36.05 5.77
C ASP A 3 11.07 35.34 4.51
N GLN A 4 12.09 35.90 3.85
CA GLN A 4 12.66 35.36 2.61
C GLN A 4 13.51 34.12 2.89
N MET A 5 14.24 34.11 4.01
CA MET A 5 14.95 32.93 4.51
C MET A 5 13.99 31.82 4.94
N MET A 6 12.91 32.17 5.65
CA MET A 6 11.89 31.21 6.07
C MET A 6 11.20 30.54 4.87
N ASN A 7 10.85 31.31 3.83
CA ASN A 7 10.29 30.75 2.59
C ASN A 7 11.28 29.85 1.84
N GLN A 8 12.55 30.21 1.74
CA GLN A 8 13.58 29.35 1.13
C GLN A 8 13.76 28.04 1.91
N MET A 9 13.74 28.11 3.24
CA MET A 9 13.86 26.93 4.10
C MET A 9 12.63 26.02 3.96
N GLN A 10 11.42 26.58 3.81
CA GLN A 10 10.21 25.80 3.52
C GLN A 10 10.27 25.11 2.15
N GLU A 11 10.71 25.80 1.09
CA GLU A 11 10.88 25.22 -0.25
C GLU A 11 11.90 24.07 -0.22
N MET A 12 13.01 24.22 0.51
CA MET A 12 14.03 23.16 0.66
C MET A 12 13.55 21.93 1.45
N MET A 13 12.64 22.12 2.41
CA MET A 13 12.14 21.04 3.28
C MET A 13 10.89 20.33 2.72
N SER A 14 10.21 20.94 1.74
CA SER A 14 9.05 20.37 1.05
C SER A 14 9.31 18.96 0.45
N PRO A 15 10.44 18.70 -0.25
CA PRO A 15 10.83 17.38 -0.74
C PRO A 15 10.83 16.28 0.32
N VAL A 16 11.42 16.56 1.49
CA VAL A 16 11.57 15.60 2.59
C VAL A 16 10.22 15.29 3.21
N ARG A 17 9.36 16.31 3.37
CA ARG A 17 7.99 16.12 3.88
C ARG A 17 7.15 15.26 2.94
N LYS A 18 7.22 15.51 1.64
CA LYS A 18 6.50 14.72 0.62
C LYS A 18 6.95 13.27 0.59
N LEU A 19 8.25 13.02 0.65
CA LEU A 19 8.79 11.66 0.72
C LEU A 19 8.34 10.94 2.00
N ASN A 20 8.37 11.61 3.15
CA ASN A 20 7.90 11.02 4.41
C ASN A 20 6.40 10.72 4.37
N ALA A 21 5.59 11.60 3.79
CA ALA A 21 4.16 11.37 3.60
C ALA A 21 3.91 10.15 2.70
N LEU A 22 4.61 10.05 1.57
CA LEU A 22 4.55 8.89 0.68
C LEU A 22 4.88 7.57 1.41
N MET A 23 5.93 7.56 2.23
CA MET A 23 6.31 6.38 3.01
C MET A 23 5.26 6.01 4.06
N LEU A 24 4.67 7.01 4.71
CA LEU A 24 3.63 6.80 5.71
C LEU A 24 2.36 6.22 5.06
N ASP A 25 1.89 6.83 3.97
CA ASP A 25 0.71 6.38 3.22
C ASP A 25 0.90 4.95 2.71
N ASN A 26 2.08 4.62 2.18
CA ASN A 26 2.34 3.28 1.68
C ASN A 26 2.43 2.25 2.82
N THR A 27 2.92 2.65 3.99
CA THR A 27 2.89 1.82 5.21
C THR A 27 1.46 1.58 5.67
N GLU A 28 0.61 2.61 5.68
CA GLU A 28 -0.81 2.49 6.03
C GLU A 28 -1.54 1.53 5.09
N LYS A 29 -1.30 1.65 3.77
CA LYS A 29 -1.85 0.73 2.76
C LYS A 29 -1.42 -0.73 3.03
N LEU A 30 -0.15 -0.97 3.32
CA LEU A 30 0.37 -2.30 3.62
C LEU A 30 -0.20 -2.88 4.92
N VAL A 31 -0.32 -2.08 5.98
CA VAL A 31 -0.90 -2.50 7.26
C VAL A 31 -2.38 -2.84 7.08
N SER A 32 -3.12 -1.98 6.40
CA SER A 32 -4.54 -2.21 6.11
C SER A 32 -4.74 -3.50 5.32
N PHE A 33 -3.93 -3.71 4.28
CA PHE A 33 -3.92 -4.94 3.51
C PHE A 33 -3.67 -6.17 4.40
N GLN A 34 -2.62 -6.15 5.23
CA GLN A 34 -2.30 -7.28 6.12
C GLN A 34 -3.42 -7.58 7.13
N LEU A 35 -4.05 -6.56 7.70
CA LEU A 35 -5.19 -6.72 8.62
C LEU A 35 -6.39 -7.35 7.93
N ASP A 36 -6.72 -6.89 6.72
CA ASP A 36 -7.82 -7.45 5.93
C ASP A 36 -7.56 -8.91 5.55
N ARG A 37 -6.32 -9.25 5.16
CA ARG A 37 -5.94 -10.63 4.86
C ARG A 37 -6.02 -11.52 6.09
N ALA A 38 -5.50 -11.05 7.22
CA ALA A 38 -5.52 -11.79 8.48
C ALA A 38 -6.97 -12.10 8.90
N ARG A 39 -7.87 -11.12 8.78
CA ARG A 39 -9.31 -11.32 9.03
C ARG A 39 -9.91 -12.36 8.09
N SER A 40 -9.68 -12.22 6.80
CA SER A 40 -10.19 -13.14 5.78
C SER A 40 -9.76 -14.60 6.03
N TYR A 41 -8.49 -14.82 6.35
CA TYR A 41 -7.97 -16.15 6.64
C TYR A 41 -8.47 -16.71 7.98
N ALA A 42 -8.63 -15.86 9.00
CA ALA A 42 -9.26 -16.26 10.26
C ALA A 42 -10.73 -16.68 10.06
N ASP A 43 -11.49 -15.94 9.27
CA ASP A 43 -12.89 -16.25 8.94
C ASP A 43 -13.00 -17.60 8.21
N LEU A 44 -12.06 -17.88 7.29
CA LEU A 44 -11.93 -19.18 6.62
C LEU A 44 -11.65 -20.32 7.60
N GLY A 45 -10.71 -20.14 8.53
CA GLY A 45 -10.41 -21.14 9.56
C GLY A 45 -11.58 -21.42 10.48
N ILE A 46 -12.28 -20.37 10.94
CA ILE A 46 -13.48 -20.50 11.78
C ILE A 46 -14.60 -21.23 11.03
N LYS A 47 -14.82 -20.88 9.76
CA LYS A 47 -15.80 -21.56 8.90
C LYS A 47 -15.47 -23.04 8.77
N GLN A 48 -14.20 -23.39 8.55
CA GLN A 48 -13.79 -24.79 8.42
C GLN A 48 -13.97 -25.58 9.72
N MET A 49 -13.66 -24.97 10.88
CA MET A 49 -13.91 -25.59 12.18
C MET A 49 -15.39 -25.84 12.43
N ARG A 50 -16.27 -24.90 12.06
CA ARG A 50 -17.72 -25.09 12.16
C ARG A 50 -18.21 -26.21 11.26
N ALA A 51 -17.76 -26.23 10.00
CA ALA A 51 -18.10 -27.30 9.07
C ALA A 51 -17.65 -28.69 9.56
N ALA A 52 -16.51 -28.77 10.24
CA ALA A 52 -16.02 -30.02 10.84
C ALA A 52 -16.92 -30.51 11.99
N LEU A 53 -17.46 -29.59 12.82
CA LEU A 53 -18.36 -29.93 13.92
C LEU A 53 -19.73 -30.45 13.44
N GLU A 54 -20.13 -30.11 12.20
CA GLU A 54 -21.38 -30.58 11.61
C GLU A 54 -21.29 -32.02 11.06
N VAL A 55 -20.07 -32.58 10.98
CA VAL A 55 -19.84 -33.96 10.52
C VAL A 55 -20.21 -34.96 11.62
N ASN A 56 -21.40 -35.53 11.51
CA ASN A 56 -21.92 -36.52 12.47
C ASN A 56 -22.14 -37.91 11.86
N ASP A 57 -22.03 -38.02 10.53
CA ASP A 57 -22.22 -39.26 9.78
C ASP A 57 -21.40 -39.27 8.48
N SER A 58 -21.48 -40.38 7.73
CA SER A 58 -20.78 -40.55 6.46
C SER A 58 -21.23 -39.57 5.37
N LYS A 59 -22.47 -39.06 5.43
CA LYS A 59 -22.99 -38.07 4.50
C LYS A 59 -22.42 -36.68 4.78
N GLY A 60 -22.32 -36.31 6.06
CA GLY A 60 -21.64 -35.11 6.52
C GLY A 60 -20.16 -35.12 6.13
N LEU A 61 -19.49 -36.27 6.25
CA LEU A 61 -18.11 -36.42 5.81
C LEU A 61 -17.97 -36.22 4.29
N GLN A 62 -18.88 -36.78 3.49
CA GLN A 62 -18.87 -36.59 2.04
C GLN A 62 -19.12 -35.12 1.65
N SER A 63 -20.07 -34.44 2.31
CA SER A 63 -20.30 -33.01 2.12
C SER A 63 -19.08 -32.17 2.50
N PHE A 64 -18.46 -32.45 3.64
CA PHE A 64 -17.24 -31.77 4.09
C PHE A 64 -16.10 -31.92 3.06
N MET A 65 -15.88 -33.14 2.54
CA MET A 65 -14.86 -33.37 1.51
C MET A 65 -15.15 -32.59 0.21
N ASN A 66 -16.41 -32.49 -0.20
CA ASN A 66 -16.80 -31.67 -1.34
C ASN A 66 -16.55 -30.17 -1.09
N GLU A 67 -16.73 -29.69 0.14
CA GLU A 67 -16.42 -28.32 0.52
C GLU A 67 -14.90 -28.04 0.54
N GLN A 68 -14.07 -29.02 0.90
CA GLN A 68 -12.62 -28.86 0.91
C GLN A 68 -12.04 -28.57 -0.48
N THR A 69 -12.62 -29.12 -1.55
CA THR A 69 -12.22 -28.76 -2.92
C THR A 69 -12.55 -27.30 -3.24
N LYS A 70 -13.73 -26.81 -2.82
CA LYS A 70 -14.12 -25.40 -3.00
C LYS A 70 -13.25 -24.46 -2.15
N LEU A 71 -12.88 -24.90 -0.94
CA LEU A 71 -11.95 -24.19 -0.08
C LEU A 71 -10.60 -24.00 -0.77
N ALA A 72 -10.04 -25.06 -1.36
CA ALA A 72 -8.77 -24.99 -2.07
C ALA A 72 -8.82 -23.99 -3.23
N SER A 73 -9.90 -24.00 -4.03
CA SER A 73 -10.11 -22.99 -5.09
C SER A 73 -10.22 -21.58 -4.53
N THR A 74 -10.94 -21.40 -3.40
CA THR A 74 -11.10 -20.09 -2.75
C THR A 74 -9.76 -19.55 -2.26
N LEU A 75 -8.94 -20.39 -1.59
CA LEU A 75 -7.61 -20.01 -1.12
C LEU A 75 -6.67 -19.67 -2.28
N SER A 76 -6.69 -20.46 -3.35
CA SER A 76 -5.88 -20.17 -4.55
C SER A 76 -6.27 -18.84 -5.21
N GLN A 77 -7.57 -18.54 -5.25
CA GLN A 77 -8.07 -17.28 -5.79
C GLN A 77 -7.64 -16.11 -4.91
N GLN A 78 -7.83 -16.22 -3.59
CA GLN A 78 -7.40 -15.19 -2.64
C GLN A 78 -5.89 -14.92 -2.74
N LEU A 79 -5.06 -15.97 -2.78
CA LEU A 79 -3.62 -15.81 -2.94
C LEU A 79 -3.26 -15.07 -4.24
N THR A 80 -3.95 -15.39 -5.33
CA THR A 80 -3.76 -14.72 -6.63
C THR A 80 -4.14 -13.25 -6.56
N ASP A 81 -5.26 -12.93 -5.92
CA ASP A 81 -5.74 -11.56 -5.79
C ASP A 81 -4.88 -10.74 -4.82
N ASP A 82 -4.35 -11.38 -3.77
CA ASP A 82 -3.35 -10.80 -2.87
C ASP A 82 -2.08 -10.42 -3.63
N ALA A 83 -1.57 -11.32 -4.48
CA ALA A 83 -0.40 -11.06 -5.30
C ALA A 83 -0.63 -9.91 -6.29
N LYS A 84 -1.80 -9.85 -6.94
CA LYS A 84 -2.17 -8.72 -7.81
C LYS A 84 -2.25 -7.40 -7.05
N THR A 85 -2.83 -7.43 -5.85
CA THR A 85 -2.97 -6.23 -5.01
C THR A 85 -1.59 -5.71 -4.58
N LEU A 86 -0.69 -6.61 -4.15
CA LEU A 86 0.70 -6.26 -3.81
C LEU A 86 1.46 -5.70 -5.01
N ALA A 87 1.30 -6.29 -6.20
CA ALA A 87 1.91 -5.78 -7.42
C ALA A 87 1.40 -4.35 -7.75
N ALA A 88 0.10 -4.12 -7.65
CA ALA A 88 -0.50 -2.81 -7.88
C ALA A 88 -0.02 -1.76 -6.86
N MET A 89 0.09 -2.12 -5.58
CA MET A 89 0.66 -1.24 -4.54
C MET A 89 2.10 -0.86 -4.86
N GLY A 90 2.93 -1.83 -5.29
CA GLY A 90 4.32 -1.57 -5.68
C GLY A 90 4.44 -0.66 -6.90
N GLU A 91 3.60 -0.87 -7.92
CA GLU A 91 3.55 -0.01 -9.10
C GLU A 91 3.15 1.42 -8.74
N GLN A 92 2.12 1.58 -7.90
CA GLN A 92 1.65 2.88 -7.44
C GLN A 92 2.73 3.62 -6.65
N PHE A 93 3.38 2.95 -5.70
CA PHE A 93 4.49 3.52 -4.94
C PHE A 93 5.63 3.99 -5.86
N GLY A 94 5.97 3.20 -6.88
CA GLY A 94 6.98 3.57 -7.88
C GLY A 94 6.60 4.83 -8.66
N LYS A 95 5.33 4.96 -9.08
CA LYS A 95 4.81 6.15 -9.77
C LYS A 95 4.86 7.39 -8.86
N GLU A 96 4.36 7.28 -7.64
CA GLU A 96 4.34 8.38 -6.65
C GLU A 96 5.78 8.83 -6.32
N LEU A 97 6.73 7.90 -6.22
CA LEU A 97 8.15 8.22 -6.01
C LEU A 97 8.77 9.00 -7.20
N GLN A 98 8.43 8.61 -8.43
CA GLN A 98 8.86 9.34 -9.63
C GLN A 98 8.29 10.75 -9.68
N GLU A 99 7.04 10.94 -9.27
CA GLU A 99 6.38 12.25 -9.21
C GLU A 99 7.07 13.17 -8.19
N VAL A 100 7.27 12.70 -6.96
CA VAL A 100 8.01 13.45 -5.92
C VAL A 100 9.40 13.83 -6.43
N SER A 101 10.09 12.93 -7.14
CA SER A 101 11.41 13.20 -7.70
C SER A 101 11.39 14.28 -8.79
N LYS A 102 10.41 14.24 -9.71
CA LYS A 102 10.24 15.24 -10.78
C LYS A 102 9.92 16.63 -10.21
N GLU A 103 9.01 16.70 -9.23
CA GLU A 103 8.65 17.96 -8.56
C GLU A 103 9.86 18.58 -7.84
N ASN A 104 10.69 17.77 -7.20
CA ASN A 104 11.90 18.24 -6.53
C ASN A 104 12.90 18.85 -7.51
N VAL A 105 13.11 18.21 -8.68
CA VAL A 105 13.98 18.75 -9.74
C VAL A 105 13.43 20.08 -10.28
N SER A 106 12.12 20.16 -10.53
CA SER A 106 11.46 21.40 -10.98
C SER A 106 11.61 22.52 -9.96
N THR A 107 11.40 22.23 -8.68
CA THR A 107 11.51 23.22 -7.59
C THR A 107 12.94 23.73 -7.48
N LEU A 108 13.95 22.85 -7.51
CA LEU A 108 15.36 23.23 -7.47
C LEU A 108 15.77 24.08 -8.67
N GLN A 109 15.27 23.77 -9.87
CA GLN A 109 15.51 24.58 -11.07
C GLN A 109 14.88 25.97 -10.95
N GLU A 110 13.65 26.08 -10.47
CA GLU A 110 13.01 27.38 -10.23
C GLU A 110 13.73 28.21 -9.17
N THR A 111 14.13 27.61 -8.05
CA THR A 111 14.86 28.31 -6.99
C THR A 111 16.25 28.75 -7.47
N ALA A 112 16.95 27.93 -8.26
CA ALA A 112 18.22 28.29 -8.88
C ALA A 112 18.05 29.48 -9.85
N THR A 113 17.02 29.44 -10.70
CA THR A 113 16.72 30.52 -11.67
C THR A 113 16.37 31.83 -10.96
N LYS A 114 15.55 31.78 -9.89
CA LYS A 114 15.22 32.94 -9.03
C LYS A 114 16.44 33.49 -8.29
N ALA A 115 17.39 32.65 -7.91
CA ALA A 115 18.63 33.06 -7.26
C ALA A 115 19.59 33.74 -8.24
N THR A 116 19.68 33.26 -9.48
CA THR A 116 20.49 33.88 -10.53
C THR A 116 19.92 35.23 -10.96
N SER A 117 18.60 35.36 -11.11
CA SER A 117 17.95 36.62 -11.48
C SER A 117 18.01 37.71 -10.41
N ARG A 118 18.09 37.33 -9.12
CA ARG A 118 18.31 38.28 -8.01
C ARG A 118 19.75 38.78 -7.88
N LYS A 119 20.73 38.06 -8.45
CA LYS A 119 22.16 38.44 -8.37
C LYS A 119 22.59 39.35 -9.53
N SER A 120 21.79 39.42 -10.59
CA SER A 120 22.01 40.23 -11.79
C SER A 120 21.20 41.53 -11.83
N ALA A 121 20.44 41.83 -10.78
CA ALA A 121 19.71 43.09 -10.55
C ALA A 121 20.32 43.84 -9.37
#